data_AF-A0A2V7HSU3-F1
#
_entry.id   AF-A0A2V7HSU3-F1
#
_cell.length_a   1.000
_cell.length_b   1.000
_cell.length_c   1.000
_cell.angle_alpha   90.00
_cell.angle_beta   90.00
_cell.angle_gamma   90.00
#
_symmetry.space_group_name_H-M   'P 1'
#
loop_
_entity.id
_entity.type
_entity.pdbx_description
1 polymer ?
#
loop_
_entity_poly.entity_id
_entity_poly.type
_entity_poly.pdbx_seq_one_letter_code
_entity_poly.pdbx_strand_id
1 'polypeptide(L)'
;MARQKIVVGMLLLGLALPLASCASTGKVRMSSSSMCQAHGGTYNATTQSCSYTQSVRTAQQNCEQSHGYYDAAAQVCELGRE
;
A
#
# COMPACT_ATOMS: atom_id res chain seq x y z
N MET A 1 8.87 -54.20 29.14
CA MET A 1 8.21 -52.90 28.88
C MET A 1 9.28 -51.93 28.36
N ALA A 2 9.26 -51.55 27.08
CA ALA A 2 9.95 -50.37 26.51
C ALA A 2 9.91 -50.46 24.96
N ARG A 3 8.73 -50.29 24.36
CA ARG A 3 8.55 -50.27 22.90
C ARG A 3 7.50 -49.24 22.52
N GLN A 4 7.60 -47.99 23.01
CA GLN A 4 6.58 -47.01 22.59
C GLN A 4 6.88 -45.53 22.85
N LYS A 5 8.11 -45.03 22.73
CA LYS A 5 8.33 -43.57 22.94
C LYS A 5 9.44 -42.95 22.09
N ILE A 6 9.58 -43.29 20.81
CA ILE A 6 10.51 -42.55 19.93
C ILE A 6 9.98 -42.43 18.49
N VAL A 7 8.72 -42.01 18.30
CA VAL A 7 8.22 -41.59 16.98
C VAL A 7 7.15 -40.48 17.13
N VAL A 8 7.42 -39.49 17.98
CA VAL A 8 6.57 -38.27 18.09
C VAL A 8 7.50 -37.09 18.31
N GLY A 9 8.36 -36.81 17.33
CA GLY A 9 9.33 -35.71 17.44
C GLY A 9 9.85 -35.16 16.12
N MET A 10 9.36 -35.65 14.98
CA MET A 10 9.84 -35.29 13.64
C MET A 10 8.72 -34.81 12.71
N LEU A 11 7.68 -34.18 13.26
CA LEU A 11 6.53 -33.69 12.49
C LEU A 11 6.16 -32.24 12.83
N LEU A 12 7.16 -31.42 13.17
CA LEU A 12 7.01 -29.98 13.42
C LEU A 12 8.08 -29.15 12.68
N LEU A 13 8.48 -29.59 11.48
CA LEU A 13 9.45 -28.87 10.63
C LEU A 13 8.91 -28.69 9.20
N GLY A 14 7.60 -28.44 9.05
CA GLY A 14 6.94 -28.42 7.74
C GLY A 14 5.99 -27.24 7.48
N LEU A 15 6.01 -26.20 8.33
CA LEU A 15 5.12 -25.02 8.18
C LEU A 15 5.89 -23.70 8.19
N ALA A 16 7.14 -23.70 7.70
CA ALA A 16 7.69 -22.48 7.13
C ALA A 16 6.99 -22.28 5.78
N LEU A 17 5.74 -21.80 5.82
CA LEU A 17 5.17 -21.13 4.67
C LEU A 17 6.20 -20.07 4.27
N PRO A 18 6.78 -20.08 3.06
CA PRO A 18 7.23 -18.82 2.51
C PRO A 18 5.92 -18.04 2.44
N LEU A 19 5.75 -17.06 3.33
CA LEU A 19 4.79 -15.99 3.12
C LEU A 19 5.17 -15.40 1.76
N ALA A 20 4.51 -15.93 0.74
CA ALA A 20 4.68 -15.55 -0.62
C ALA A 20 4.42 -14.04 -0.67
N SER A 21 5.44 -13.30 -1.12
CA SER A 21 5.33 -12.27 -2.16
C SER A 21 4.04 -11.44 -2.12
N CYS A 22 4.07 -10.13 -1.85
CA CYS A 22 4.63 -9.16 -2.78
C CYS A 22 4.79 -7.79 -2.09
N ALA A 23 5.78 -7.63 -1.20
CA ALA A 23 6.38 -6.31 -1.11
C ALA A 23 7.25 -6.19 -2.37
N SER A 24 6.65 -5.73 -3.47
CA SER A 24 7.38 -5.44 -4.69
C SER A 24 8.39 -4.35 -4.35
N THR A 25 9.63 -4.75 -4.02
CA THR A 25 10.82 -3.89 -4.05
C THR A 25 11.00 -3.47 -5.50
N GLY A 26 10.19 -2.52 -5.93
CA GLY A 26 9.90 -2.25 -7.32
C GLY A 26 9.16 -0.93 -7.43
N LYS A 27 9.36 -0.26 -8.56
CA LYS A 27 8.71 1.03 -8.84
C LYS A 27 7.19 0.80 -8.87
N VAL A 28 6.46 1.52 -8.04
CA VAL A 28 4.99 1.55 -8.12
C VAL A 28 4.61 2.28 -9.41
N ARG A 29 3.87 1.62 -10.28
CA ARG A 29 3.28 2.25 -11.46
C ARG A 29 1.88 2.73 -11.11
N MET A 30 1.58 3.96 -11.50
CA MET A 30 0.29 4.58 -11.28
C MET A 30 -0.12 5.36 -12.53
N SER A 31 -1.43 5.42 -12.78
CA SER A 31 -1.95 6.20 -13.90
C SER A 31 -1.69 7.69 -13.67
N SER A 32 -1.17 8.36 -14.69
CA SER A 32 -1.01 9.82 -14.70
C SER A 32 -2.35 10.55 -14.48
N SER A 33 -3.46 9.96 -14.94
CA SER A 33 -4.80 10.53 -14.72
C SER A 33 -5.19 10.48 -13.23
N SER A 34 -4.95 9.35 -12.57
CA SER A 34 -5.25 9.17 -11.14
C SER A 34 -4.42 10.12 -10.29
N MET A 35 -3.14 10.32 -10.63
CA MET A 35 -2.29 11.30 -9.96
C MET A 35 -2.79 12.73 -10.13
N CYS A 36 -3.13 13.11 -11.36
CA CYS A 36 -3.70 14.42 -11.63
C CYS A 36 -4.97 14.67 -10.78
N GLN A 37 -5.87 13.68 -10.73
CA GLN A 37 -7.13 13.77 -10.00
C GLN A 37 -6.96 13.82 -8.48
N ALA A 38 -6.01 13.04 -7.93
CA ALA A 38 -5.69 13.06 -6.49
C ALA A 38 -5.21 14.43 -6.00
N HIS A 39 -4.64 15.24 -6.89
CA HIS A 39 -4.23 16.61 -6.62
C HIS A 39 -5.30 17.65 -7.02
N GLY A 40 -6.53 17.23 -7.30
CA GLY A 40 -7.66 18.11 -7.67
C GLY A 40 -7.58 18.67 -9.09
N GLY A 41 -6.73 18.09 -9.95
CA GLY A 41 -6.61 18.49 -11.34
C GLY A 41 -7.57 17.75 -12.28
N THR A 42 -7.69 18.27 -13.49
CA THR A 42 -8.38 17.60 -14.60
C THR A 42 -7.36 17.10 -15.62
N TYR A 43 -7.36 15.80 -15.89
CA TYR A 43 -6.42 15.18 -16.82
C TYR A 43 -6.95 15.25 -18.26
N ASN A 44 -6.14 15.79 -19.16
CA ASN A 44 -6.38 15.75 -20.60
C ASN A 44 -5.51 14.66 -21.22
N ALA A 45 -6.14 13.56 -21.65
CA ALA A 45 -5.44 12.42 -22.24
C ALA A 45 -4.85 12.71 -23.63
N THR A 46 -5.46 13.64 -24.38
CA THR A 46 -5.01 14.03 -25.73
C THR A 46 -3.70 14.80 -25.68
N THR A 47 -3.58 15.76 -24.76
CA THR A 47 -2.37 16.58 -24.58
C THR A 47 -1.45 16.04 -23.49
N GLN A 48 -1.81 14.94 -22.82
CA GLN A 48 -1.10 14.34 -21.69
C GLN A 48 -0.80 15.35 -20.56
N SER A 49 -1.68 16.34 -20.37
CA SER A 49 -1.50 17.43 -19.42
C SER A 49 -2.49 17.36 -18.26
N CYS A 50 -2.09 17.87 -17.11
CA CYS A 50 -2.98 18.06 -15.97
C CYS A 50 -3.22 19.56 -15.74
N SER A 51 -4.47 19.99 -15.75
CA SER A 51 -4.86 21.36 -15.43
C SER A 51 -5.30 21.46 -13.98
N TYR A 52 -4.81 22.47 -13.27
CA TYR A 52 -5.11 22.69 -11.85
C TYR A 52 -5.83 24.02 -11.64
N THR A 53 -6.80 24.02 -10.73
CA THR A 53 -7.30 25.25 -10.12
C THR A 53 -6.58 25.44 -8.79
N GLN A 54 -5.99 26.61 -8.57
CA GLN A 54 -5.29 26.88 -7.32
C GLN A 54 -6.27 26.79 -6.14
N SER A 55 -5.93 25.96 -5.16
CA SER A 55 -6.69 25.80 -3.94
C SER A 55 -5.75 25.49 -2.77
N VAL A 56 -6.15 25.90 -1.56
CA VAL A 56 -5.46 25.54 -0.32
C VAL A 56 -6.18 24.35 0.28
N ARG A 57 -5.44 23.29 0.60
CA ARG A 57 -5.95 22.07 1.22
C ARG A 57 -5.07 21.68 2.40
N THR A 58 -5.69 21.08 3.41
CA THR A 58 -4.95 20.56 4.56
C THR A 58 -4.20 19.27 4.18
N ALA A 59 -3.16 18.92 4.94
CA ALA A 59 -2.43 17.67 4.75
C ALA A 59 -3.37 16.44 4.85
N GLN A 60 -4.34 16.49 5.78
CA GLN A 60 -5.38 15.49 5.93
C GLN A 60 -6.22 15.34 4.66
N GLN A 61 -6.75 16.44 4.12
CA GLN A 61 -7.56 16.43 2.90
C GLN A 61 -6.80 15.84 1.71
N ASN A 62 -5.51 16.16 1.57
CA ASN A 62 -4.67 15.59 0.51
C ASN A 62 -4.44 14.09 0.70
N CYS A 63 -4.25 13.64 1.95
CA CYS A 63 -4.07 12.23 2.25
C CYS A 63 -5.33 11.40 1.94
N GLU A 64 -6.48 11.87 2.41
CA GLU A 64 -7.77 11.19 2.22
C GLU A 64 -8.16 11.11 0.74
N GLN A 65 -7.80 12.12 -0.07
CA GLN A 65 -8.04 12.11 -1.51
C GLN A 65 -7.20 11.07 -2.27
N SER A 66 -6.10 10.63 -1.66
CA SER A 66 -5.28 9.52 -2.15
C SER A 66 -5.72 8.17 -1.55
N HIS A 67 -6.91 8.13 -0.91
CA HIS A 67 -7.43 6.98 -0.16
C HIS A 67 -6.53 6.54 1.01
N GLY A 68 -5.74 7.47 1.55
CA GLY A 68 -4.89 7.23 2.71
C GLY A 68 -5.56 7.54 4.05
N TYR A 69 -4.91 7.11 5.12
CA TYR A 69 -5.24 7.51 6.49
C TYR A 69 -4.22 8.53 6.99
N TYR A 70 -4.69 9.68 7.46
CA TYR A 70 -3.82 10.71 8.01
C TYR A 70 -3.66 10.54 9.52
N ASP A 71 -2.43 10.24 9.96
CA ASP A 71 -2.07 10.29 11.37
C ASP A 71 -1.68 11.73 11.74
N ALA A 72 -2.58 12.41 12.45
CA ALA A 72 -2.35 13.79 12.90
C ALA A 72 -1.27 13.90 13.98
N ALA A 73 -1.01 12.86 14.77
CA ALA A 73 0.04 12.88 15.79
C ALA A 73 1.41 12.73 15.15
N ALA A 74 1.55 11.81 14.18
CA ALA A 74 2.79 11.58 13.45
C ALA A 74 3.01 12.55 12.26
N GLN A 75 1.97 13.26 11.82
CA GLN A 75 1.96 14.10 10.61
C GLN A 75 2.29 13.30 9.34
N VAL A 76 1.82 12.05 9.26
CA VAL A 76 2.08 11.12 8.15
C VAL A 76 0.79 10.71 7.45
N CYS A 77 0.85 10.55 6.12
CA CYS A 77 -0.19 9.92 5.34
C CYS A 77 0.19 8.45 5.05
N GLU A 78 -0.62 7.52 5.54
CA GLU A 78 -0.45 6.10 5.26
C GLU A 78 -1.30 5.67 4.06
N LEU A 79 -0.66 5.09 3.05
CA LEU A 79 -1.30 4.60 1.82
C LEU A 79 -1.17 3.07 1.78
N GLY A 80 -2.21 2.36 1.30
CA GLY A 80 -2.17 0.91 1.11
C GLY A 80 -2.30 0.09 2.40
N ARG A 81 -3.05 0.59 3.39
CA ARG A 81 -3.45 -0.20 4.56
C ARG A 81 -4.62 -1.11 4.17
N GLU A 82 -4.30 -2.23 3.54
CA GLU A 82 -5.20 -3.38 3.33
C GLU A 82 -4.87 -4.54 4.28
#